data_AF-A0A0A2AC17-F1
#
_entry.id   AF-A0A0A2AC17-F1
#
_cell.length_a   1.000
_cell.length_b   1.000
_cell.length_c   1.000
_cell.angle_alpha   90.00
_cell.angle_beta   90.00
_cell.angle_gamma   90.00
#
_symmetry.space_group_name_H-M   'P 1'
#
loop_
_entity.id
_entity.type
_entity.pdbx_description
1 polymer ?
#
loop_
_entity_poly.entity_id
_entity_poly.type
_entity_poly.pdbx_seq_one_letter_code
_entity_poly.pdbx_strand_id
1 'polypeptide(L)' 'MSTKWNDKSWQKEFLNMKSHTPADAKLLMGGVKGLKDAWRLGVLHVEYERLKKIQEQQQQ' A
#
# COMPACT_ATOMS: atom_id res chain seq x y z
N MET A 1 -20.05 -3.08 -10.50
CA MET A 1 -19.28 -2.29 -9.52
C MET A 1 -18.16 -3.16 -8.99
N SER A 2 -16.96 -3.03 -9.56
CA SER A 2 -15.81 -3.83 -9.10
C SER A 2 -15.48 -3.41 -7.67
N THR A 3 -15.50 -4.36 -6.74
CA THR A 3 -15.26 -4.09 -5.32
C THR A 3 -13.83 -3.56 -5.17
N LYS A 4 -13.69 -2.26 -4.83
CA LYS A 4 -12.42 -1.54 -4.60
C LYS A 4 -11.40 -2.32 -3.74
N TRP A 5 -11.87 -3.25 -2.92
CA TRP A 5 -11.08 -4.12 -2.06
C TRP A 5 -10.11 -5.06 -2.78
N ASN A 6 -10.34 -5.40 -4.05
CA ASN A 6 -9.41 -6.22 -4.84
C ASN A 6 -8.44 -5.38 -5.68
N ASP A 7 -8.48 -4.05 -5.56
CA ASP A 7 -7.53 -3.19 -6.24
C ASP A 7 -6.17 -3.29 -5.55
N LYS A 8 -5.28 -4.08 -6.14
CA LYS A 8 -3.89 -4.23 -5.71
C LYS A 8 -2.96 -3.24 -6.43
N SER A 9 -3.52 -2.31 -7.21
CA SER A 9 -2.74 -1.38 -8.03
C SER A 9 -1.91 -0.45 -7.14
N TRP A 10 -2.51 0.02 -6.04
CA TRP A 10 -1.81 0.85 -5.06
C TRP A 10 -0.63 0.12 -4.39
N GLN A 11 -0.71 -1.21 -4.18
CA GLN A 11 0.38 -1.97 -3.57
C GLN A 11 1.63 -1.94 -4.46
N LYS A 12 1.44 -2.02 -5.77
CA LYS A 12 2.52 -1.98 -6.77
C LYS A 12 3.10 -0.56 -6.91
N GLU A 13 2.25 0.47 -6.91
CA GLU A 13 2.71 1.86 -6.87
C GLU A 13 3.48 2.16 -5.59
N PHE A 14 2.96 1.75 -4.44
CA PHE A 14 3.58 1.99 -3.14
C PHE A 14 4.95 1.33 -3.06
N LEU A 15 5.09 0.08 -3.54
CA LEU A 15 6.38 -0.62 -3.70
C LEU A 15 7.42 0.18 -4.51
N ASN A 16 6.97 1.00 -5.45
CA ASN A 16 7.84 1.81 -6.31
C ASN A 16 8.14 3.19 -5.70
N MET A 17 7.22 3.76 -4.92
CA MET A 17 7.34 5.11 -4.34
C MET A 17 8.40 5.22 -3.24
N LYS A 18 8.71 4.14 -2.52
CA LYS A 18 9.60 4.17 -1.34
C LYS A 18 10.33 2.85 -1.15
N SER A 19 11.49 2.89 -0.50
CA SER A 19 12.16 1.72 0.05
C SER A 19 11.37 1.13 1.21
N HIS A 20 10.86 -0.08 1.04
CA HIS A 20 10.12 -0.83 2.07
C HIS A 20 11.03 -1.78 2.82
N THR A 21 10.61 -2.14 4.04
CA THR A 21 11.25 -3.26 4.73
C THR A 21 10.97 -4.56 3.97
N PRO A 22 11.86 -5.57 4.01
CA PRO A 22 11.62 -6.86 3.36
C PRO A 22 10.31 -7.52 3.82
N ALA A 23 9.88 -7.27 5.06
CA ALA A 23 8.63 -7.77 5.62
C ALA A 23 7.40 -7.09 4.99
N ASP A 24 7.40 -5.76 4.90
CA ASP A 24 6.30 -5.01 4.29
C ASP A 24 6.24 -5.27 2.77
N ALA A 25 7.39 -5.37 2.09
CA ALA A 25 7.45 -5.76 0.68
C ALA A 25 6.89 -7.17 0.44
N LYS A 26 7.26 -8.13 1.29
CA LYS A 26 6.72 -9.50 1.24
C LYS A 26 5.23 -9.53 1.51
N LEU A 27 4.70 -8.69 2.39
CA LEU A 27 3.27 -8.55 2.63
C LEU A 27 2.54 -7.96 1.41
N LEU A 28 3.10 -6.92 0.80
CA LEU A 28 2.53 -6.27 -0.38
C LEU A 28 2.53 -7.20 -1.60
N MET A 29 3.57 -8.01 -1.78
CA MET A 29 3.68 -8.96 -2.90
C MET A 29 2.96 -10.29 -2.61
N GLY A 30 3.12 -10.83 -1.41
CA GLY A 30 2.67 -12.17 -1.02
C GLY A 30 1.25 -12.22 -0.45
N GLY A 31 0.66 -11.06 -0.17
CA GLY A 31 -0.68 -10.94 0.37
C GLY A 31 -0.76 -11.25 1.88
N VAL A 32 -1.97 -11.04 2.40
CA VAL A 32 -2.26 -11.12 3.83
C VAL A 32 -2.41 -12.57 4.30
N LYS A 33 -1.62 -13.00 5.28
CA LYS A 33 -1.74 -14.32 5.93
C LYS A 33 -2.14 -14.19 7.40
N GLY A 34 -3.30 -13.55 7.63
CA GLY A 34 -3.94 -13.45 8.94
C GLY A 34 -4.21 -12.02 9.39
N LEU A 35 -4.75 -11.88 10.60
CA LEU A 35 -5.19 -10.59 11.15
C LEU A 35 -4.05 -9.57 11.32
N LYS A 36 -2.87 -10.02 11.73
CA LYS A 36 -1.69 -9.15 11.89
C LYS A 36 -1.27 -8.52 10.55
N ASP A 37 -1.25 -9.33 9.52
CA ASP A 37 -0.93 -8.91 8.16
C ASP A 37 -2.01 -7.99 7.59
N ALA A 38 -3.29 -8.26 7.89
CA ALA A 38 -4.42 -7.42 7.48
C ALA A 38 -4.32 -6.03 8.11
N TRP A 39 -4.02 -6.00 9.41
CA TRP A 39 -3.81 -4.75 10.15
C TRP A 39 -2.62 -3.97 9.61
N ARG A 40 -1.49 -4.66 9.38
CA ARG A 40 -0.29 -4.06 8.78
C ARG A 40 -0.58 -3.52 7.39
N LEU A 41 -1.32 -4.25 6.55
CA LEU A 41 -1.71 -3.79 5.22
C LEU A 41 -2.61 -2.55 5.29
N GLY A 42 -3.53 -2.48 6.25
CA GLY A 42 -4.34 -1.29 6.49
C GLY A 42 -3.50 -0.07 6.86
N VAL A 43 -2.49 -0.23 7.74
CA VAL A 43 -1.54 0.84 8.07
C VAL A 43 -0.77 1.31 6.84
N LEU A 44 -0.29 0.38 6.01
CA LEU A 44 0.44 0.71 4.76
C LEU A 44 -0.45 1.45 3.75
N HIS A 45 -1.74 1.13 3.68
CA HIS A 45 -2.69 1.83 2.81
C HIS A 45 -2.85 3.30 3.22
N VAL A 46 -2.98 3.58 4.52
CA VAL A 46 -3.07 4.95 5.03
C VAL A 46 -1.78 5.73 4.75
N GLU A 47 -0.62 5.08 4.89
CA GLU A 47 0.67 5.69 4.55
C GLU A 47 0.77 6.01 3.06
N TYR A 48 0.33 5.10 2.18
CA TYR A 48 0.24 5.33 0.75
C TYR A 48 -0.66 6.52 0.40
N GLU A 49 -1.87 6.61 0.95
CA GLU A 49 -2.78 7.73 0.67
C GLU A 49 -2.18 9.07 1.10
N ARG A 50 -1.45 9.08 2.21
CA ARG A 50 -0.76 10.29 2.68
C ARG A 50 0.37 10.68 1.75
N LEU A 51 1.19 9.74 1.29
CA LEU A 51 2.26 10.00 0.33
C LEU A 51 1.70 10.48 -1.02
N LYS A 52 0.64 9.84 -1.51
CA LYS A 52 0.00 10.20 -2.78
C LYS A 52 -0.52 11.64 -2.74
N LYS A 53 -1.18 12.04 -1.65
CA LYS A 53 -1.61 13.44 -1.44
C LYS A 53 -0.44 14.43 -1.47
N ILE A 54 0.68 14.10 -0.83
CA ILE A 54 1.88 14.97 -0.84
C ILE A 54 2.45 15.08 -2.26
N GLN A 55 2.51 13.96 -2.99
CA GLN A 55 3.00 13.94 -4.37
C GLN A 55 2.10 14.75 -5.31
N GLU A 56 0.77 14.61 -5.18
CA GLU A 56 -0.21 15.40 -5.93
C GLU A 56 -0.07 16.90 -5.62
N GLN A 57 0.13 17.26 -4.35
CA GLN A 57 0.35 18.66 -3.95
C GLN A 57 1.68 19.24 -4.44
N GLN A 58 2.73 18.43 -4.59
CA GLN A 58 4.01 18.88 -5.17
C GLN A 58 3.99 18.99 -6.70
N GLN A 59 3.03 18.35 -7.36
CA GLN A 59 2.87 18.40 -8.82
C GLN A 59 1.90 19.49 -9.29
N GLN A 60 1.24 20.21 -8.37
CA GLN A 60 0.44 21.41 -8.65
C GLN A 60 1.27 22.69 -8.48
#